data_AF-A0A2E6GEW0-F1
#
_entry.id   AF-A0A2E6GEW0-F1
#
_cell.length_a   1.000
_cell.length_b   1.000
_cell.length_c   1.000
_cell.angle_alpha   90.00
_cell.angle_beta   90.00
_cell.angle_gamma   90.00
#
_symmetry.space_group_name_H-M   'P 1'
#
loop_
_entity.id
_entity.type
_entity.pdbx_description
1 polymer ?
#
loop_
_entity_poly.entity_id
_entity_poly.type
_entity_poly.pdbx_seq_one_letter_code
_entity_poly.pdbx_strand_id
1 'polypeptide(L)' 'MACLSLKPVVDRLEEQLKDEVVFVALDATSKYGKKTYHKYKTNQVPTFIVFDSEFKEVMRFRGQVPKSQEIFNLIK' A
#
# COMPACT_ATOMS: atom_id res chain seq x y z
N MET A 1 -5.35 7.20 14.19
CA MET A 1 -4.83 8.52 13.77
C MET A 1 -3.63 8.45 12.83
N ALA A 2 -2.72 7.46 12.96
CA ALA A 2 -1.53 7.36 12.09
C ALA A 2 -1.81 7.38 10.56
N CYS A 3 -2.88 6.74 10.08
CA CYS A 3 -3.19 6.69 8.64
C CYS A 3 -3.57 8.06 8.05
N LEU A 4 -4.24 8.92 8.81
CA LEU A 4 -4.66 10.25 8.33
C LEU A 4 -3.46 11.20 8.22
N SER A 5 -2.52 11.11 9.16
CA SER A 5 -1.29 11.90 9.16
C SER A 5 -0.36 11.55 7.99
N LEU A 6 -0.41 10.31 7.52
CA LEU A 6 0.42 9.83 6.41
C LEU A 6 -0.19 10.08 5.04
N LYS A 7 -1.46 10.51 4.96
CA LYS A 7 -2.16 10.73 3.70
C LYS A 7 -1.39 11.66 2.73
N PRO A 8 -0.86 12.83 3.14
CA PRO A 8 -0.12 13.70 2.21
C PRO A 8 1.15 13.05 1.65
N VAL A 9 1.78 12.15 2.40
CA VAL A 9 2.98 11.44 1.94
C VAL A 9 2.60 10.37 0.92
N VAL A 10 1.50 9.67 1.15
CA VAL A 10 0.95 8.68 0.21
C VAL A 10 0.46 9.34 -1.07
N ASP A 11 -0.22 10.50 -0.97
CA ASP A 11 -0.71 11.24 -2.14
C ASP A 11 0.48 11.67 -3.04
N ARG A 12 1.60 12.13 -2.45
CA ARG A 12 2.85 12.42 -3.21
C ARG A 12 3.46 11.18 -3.86
N LEU A 13 3.43 10.05 -3.14
CA LEU A 13 3.94 8.79 -3.66
C LEU A 13 3.11 8.30 -4.85
N GLU A 14 1.80 8.45 -4.78
CA GLU A 14 0.87 8.16 -5.88
C GLU A 14 1.13 9.06 -7.09
N GLU A 15 1.33 10.37 -6.89
CA GLU A 15 1.71 11.29 -7.98
C GLU A 15 3.03 10.91 -8.65
N GLN A 16 4.04 10.49 -7.88
CA GLN A 16 5.34 10.08 -8.42
C GLN A 16 5.27 8.78 -9.25
N LEU A 17 4.26 7.95 -9.03
CA LEU A 17 4.14 6.61 -9.61
C LEU A 17 2.90 6.47 -10.50
N LYS A 18 2.23 7.58 -10.82
CA LYS A 18 0.90 7.63 -11.43
C LYS A 18 0.77 6.81 -12.73
N ASP A 19 1.84 6.76 -13.52
CA ASP A 19 1.85 6.06 -14.81
C ASP A 19 2.46 4.64 -14.75
N GLU A 20 2.96 4.24 -13.58
CA GLU A 20 3.73 3.01 -13.37
C GLU A 20 2.99 2.02 -12.46
N VAL A 21 2.19 2.52 -11.50
CA VAL A 21 1.54 1.70 -10.47
C VAL A 21 0.12 2.18 -10.20
N VAL A 22 -0.80 1.23 -10.05
CA VAL A 22 -2.16 1.51 -9.58
C VAL A 22 -2.21 1.51 -8.05
N PHE A 23 -2.57 2.65 -7.46
CA PHE A 23 -2.79 2.76 -6.02
C PHE A 23 -4.23 2.37 -5.65
N VAL A 24 -4.37 1.46 -4.67
CA VAL A 24 -5.67 1.07 -4.11
C VAL A 24 -5.66 1.28 -2.61
N ALA A 25 -6.33 2.34 -2.15
CA ALA A 25 -6.50 2.62 -0.73
C ALA A 25 -7.76 1.91 -0.18
N LEU A 26 -7.59 1.18 0.93
CA LEU A 26 -8.69 0.50 1.62
C LEU A 26 -8.76 0.97 3.07
N ASP A 27 -9.94 1.43 3.48
CA ASP A 27 -10.25 1.63 4.89
C ASP A 27 -10.38 0.26 5.58
N ALA A 28 -9.39 -0.06 6.43
CA ALA A 28 -9.34 -1.32 7.19
C ALA A 28 -10.56 -1.55 8.11
N THR A 29 -11.33 -0.51 8.43
CA THR A 29 -12.54 -0.60 9.26
C THR A 29 -13.80 -0.90 8.46
N SER A 30 -13.78 -0.69 7.14
CA SER A 30 -14.89 -1.01 6.24
C SER A 30 -15.12 -2.53 6.13
N LYS A 31 -16.30 -2.96 5.67
CA LYS A 31 -16.63 -4.39 5.49
C LYS A 31 -15.59 -5.11 4.61
N TYR A 32 -15.24 -4.53 3.47
CA TYR A 32 -14.24 -5.09 2.56
C TYR A 32 -12.82 -4.94 3.10
N GLY A 33 -12.50 -3.82 3.75
CA GLY A 33 -11.21 -3.62 4.39
C GLY A 33 -10.93 -4.64 5.49
N LYS A 34 -11.90 -4.93 6.36
CA LYS A 34 -11.77 -6.00 7.37
C LYS A 34 -11.52 -7.35 6.72
N LYS A 35 -12.24 -7.69 5.65
CA LYS A 35 -12.04 -8.95 4.92
C LYS A 35 -10.63 -9.04 4.32
N THR A 36 -10.17 -7.96 3.68
CA THR A 36 -8.82 -7.87 3.09
C THR A 36 -7.73 -7.92 4.16
N TYR A 37 -7.91 -7.21 5.27
CA TYR A 37 -7.02 -7.21 6.44
C TYR A 37 -6.81 -8.63 6.99
N HIS A 38 -7.89 -9.40 7.13
CA HIS A 38 -7.81 -10.80 7.54
C HIS A 38 -7.20 -11.70 6.46
N LYS A 39 -7.60 -11.53 5.19
CA LYS A 39 -7.08 -12.31 4.05
C LYS A 39 -5.57 -12.25 3.97
N TYR A 40 -4.99 -11.06 4.12
CA TYR A 40 -3.54 -10.86 4.05
C TYR A 40 -2.84 -10.95 5.42
N LYS A 41 -3.56 -11.36 6.47
CA LYS A 41 -3.04 -11.48 7.86
C LYS A 41 -2.31 -10.20 8.31
N THR A 42 -2.88 -9.05 7.97
CA THR A 42 -2.36 -7.77 8.42
C THR A 42 -2.65 -7.62 9.91
N ASN A 43 -1.71 -7.09 10.69
CA ASN A 43 -1.85 -6.90 12.14
C ASN A 43 -1.56 -5.45 12.60
N GLN A 44 -1.26 -4.56 11.65
CA GLN A 44 -0.89 -3.17 11.91
C GLN A 44 -1.42 -2.26 10.79
N VAL A 45 -1.76 -1.02 11.15
CA VAL A 45 -2.12 0.04 10.19
C VAL A 45 -1.18 1.23 10.33
N PRO A 46 -0.79 1.88 9.22
CA PRO A 46 -1.03 1.46 7.84
C PRO A 46 -0.18 0.24 7.46
N THR A 47 -0.64 -0.50 6.44
CA THR A 47 0.15 -1.57 5.79
C THR A 47 0.03 -1.38 4.29
N PHE A 48 1.16 -1.42 3.59
CA PHE A 48 1.24 -1.39 2.13
C PHE A 48 1.62 -2.77 1.65
N ILE A 49 0.87 -3.29 0.67
CA ILE A 49 1.14 -4.57 0.04
C ILE A 49 1.31 -4.28 -1.45
N VAL A 50 2.46 -4.65 -2.00
CA VAL A 50 2.80 -4.46 -3.40
C VAL A 50 2.58 -5.78 -4.13
N PHE A 51 1.88 -5.70 -5.26
CA PHE A 51 1.60 -6.84 -6.13
C PHE A 51 2.28 -6.62 -7.48
N ASP A 52 2.75 -7.70 -8.10
CA ASP A 52 3.21 -7.68 -9.50
C ASP A 52 2.03 -7.77 -10.49
N SER A 53 2.34 -7.81 -11.79
CA SER A 53 1.35 -7.95 -12.87
C SER A 53 0.59 -9.28 -12.84
N GLU A 54 1.09 -10.30 -12.14
CA GLU A 54 0.42 -11.59 -11.95
C GLU A 54 -0.40 -11.64 -10.65
N PHE A 55 -0.56 -10.50 -9.97
CA PHE A 55 -1.24 -10.37 -8.67
C PHE A 55 -0.58 -11.18 -7.54
N LYS A 56 0.73 -11.48 -7.65
CA LYS A 56 1.48 -12.07 -6.55
C LYS A 56 2.03 -10.98 -5.64
N GLU A 57 1.94 -11.21 -4.33
CA GLU A 57 2.53 -10.32 -3.33
C GLU A 57 4.05 -10.39 -3.44
N VAL A 58 4.69 -9.29 -3.82
CA VAL A 58 6.15 -9.19 -3.97
C VAL A 58 6.81 -8.48 -2.80
N MET A 59 6.10 -7.58 -2.13
CA MET A 59 6.65 -6.81 -1.01
C MET A 59 5.56 -6.31 -0.07
N ARG A 60 5.90 -6.14 1.22
CA ARG A 60 5.00 -5.64 2.25
C ARG A 60 5.70 -4.69 3.22
N PHE A 61 5.09 -3.54 3.47
CA PHE A 61 5.53 -2.56 4.46
C PHE A 61 4.49 -2.43 5.57
N ARG A 62 4.93 -2.52 6.83
CA ARG A 62 4.06 -2.42 8.01
C ARG A 62 4.43 -1.18 8.80
N GLY A 63 3.46 -0.32 9.07
CA GLY A 63 3.64 0.89 9.88
C GLY A 63 4.45 2.02 9.24
N GLN A 64 5.05 1.80 8.08
CA GLN A 64 5.85 2.78 7.35
C GLN A 64 5.38 2.93 5.90
N VAL A 65 5.49 4.15 5.36
CA VAL A 65 5.22 4.44 3.94
C VAL A 65 6.47 4.06 3.14
N PRO A 66 6.35 3.24 2.08
CA PRO A 66 7.48 2.92 1.22
C PRO A 66 8.00 4.15 0.47
N LYS A 67 9.28 4.13 0.11
CA LYS A 67 9.86 5.13 -0.78
C LYS A 67 9.57 4.77 -2.23
N SER A 68 9.37 5.76 -3.10
CA SER A 68 9.15 5.55 -4.55
C SER A 68 10.24 4.68 -5.18
N GLN A 69 11.49 4.88 -4.78
CA GLN A 69 12.63 4.12 -5.28
C GLN A 69 12.60 2.63 -4.91
N GLU A 70 12.01 2.26 -3.76
CA GLU A 70 11.82 0.85 -3.38
C GLU A 70 10.78 0.19 -4.28
N ILE A 71 9.75 0.93 -4.69
CA ILE A 71 8.71 0.45 -5.60
C ILE A 71 9.26 0.35 -7.03
N PHE A 72 10.00 1.35 -7.51
CA PHE A 72 10.62 1.33 -8.84
C PHE A 72 11.55 0.14 -9.06
N ASN A 73 12.29 -0.28 -8.03
CA ASN A 73 13.16 -1.45 -8.12
C ASN A 73 12.40 -2.76 -8.36
N LEU A 74 11.09 -2.80 -8.10
CA LEU A 74 10.24 -3.97 -8.35
C LEU A 74 9.57 -3.97 -9.74
N ILE A 75 9.53 -2.83 -10.41
CA ILE A 75 8.89 -2.66 -11.73
C ILE A 75 9.87 -2.94 -12.88
N LYS A 76 11.18 -3.00 -12.58
CA LYS A 76 12.24 -3.28 -13.55
C LYS A 76 12.41 -4.75 -13.90
#